data_AF-A0A1M3P6E2-F1
#
_entry.id   AF-A0A1M3P6E2-F1
#
_cell.length_a   1.000
_cell.length_b   1.000
_cell.length_c   1.000
_cell.angle_alpha   90.00
_cell.angle_beta   90.00
_cell.angle_gamma   90.00
#
_symmetry.space_group_name_H-M   'P 1'
#
loop_
_entity.id
_entity.type
_entity.pdbx_description
1 polymer ?
#
loop_
_entity_poly.entity_id
_entity_poly.type
_entity_poly.pdbx_seq_one_letter_code
_entity_poly.pdbx_strand_id
1 'polypeptide(L)'
;MTDMDRRRLLKAAALLPLAAACRGWAGSVSAPAQASFVLDPTRPGRRVDASLASLSYETLELLDPTFFAADNHELVRLFREMNPHGVLRIGGNTSDDTVWAGYKGKLPAYVPRKHGKLLQPHVLKPEGLEALAGFVRATGWKLVFGVNLRIGSPEMAVDLAQAVQRLVGDPLLAIQIGNEANNYEHDYAAFDAAWTPYAKALRAAGLPIAGPDTGANTDWVIEYAKRHARENVFLSRHYYREAAENGSIPDMLAGDPGFFGEVEQIMQVADRYGLPFRISEGNSYYNGGRDGTSNVFASALWGADFMLALAQRGVAAMHFHGGTLNSVEASLGRVAKASAGGDIVAQRDALASRYSAIAGSRALGFQPRPLFHGIALAQRFAGAQMLPGKLDAAGANLTAYAARQGDATLVALINKDAGRDVAVTVGGLPGGTHGELMRLHAPALDSRRGVAFEAAGKVAADVHGTCRVALPKGSAALVRWTHAAA
;
A
#
# COMPACT_ATOMS: atom_id res chain seq x y z
N MET A 1 -5.05 66.32 15.09
CA MET A 1 -4.06 67.38 14.82
C MET A 1 -2.69 66.77 15.04
N THR A 2 -1.82 66.88 14.02
CA THR A 2 -0.37 66.61 13.96
C THR A 2 0.10 65.20 14.33
N ASP A 3 1.09 64.57 13.72
CA ASP A 3 1.92 64.73 12.51
C ASP A 3 2.89 63.55 12.67
N MET A 4 2.99 62.65 11.69
CA MET A 4 4.22 61.89 11.44
C MET A 4 4.10 61.04 10.17
N ASP A 5 4.86 61.50 9.18
CA ASP A 5 5.58 60.75 8.16
C ASP A 5 4.78 60.01 7.08
N ARG A 6 4.59 60.59 5.87
CA ARG A 6 5.63 60.85 4.83
C ARG A 6 6.62 59.69 4.65
N ARG A 7 6.29 58.75 3.75
CA ARG A 7 7.11 58.46 2.54
C ARG A 7 6.46 57.41 1.61
N ARG A 8 5.98 57.94 0.48
CA ARG A 8 6.14 57.43 -0.91
C ARG A 8 5.24 56.28 -1.37
N LEU A 9 4.05 56.70 -1.79
CA LEU A 9 3.29 56.16 -2.91
C LEU A 9 3.69 56.91 -4.21
N LEU A 10 3.62 56.17 -5.32
CA LEU A 10 3.60 56.58 -6.74
C LEU A 10 4.95 56.90 -7.42
N LYS A 11 5.31 56.03 -8.37
CA LYS A 11 5.56 56.40 -9.78
C LYS A 11 5.57 55.13 -10.65
N ALA A 12 4.56 55.03 -11.51
CA ALA A 12 4.53 54.18 -12.69
C ALA A 12 4.51 55.12 -13.91
N ALA A 13 5.36 54.87 -14.90
CA ALA A 13 5.04 54.91 -16.34
C ALA A 13 6.29 54.71 -17.21
N ALA A 14 6.24 53.62 -18.00
CA ALA A 14 6.63 53.47 -19.40
C ALA A 14 8.07 53.82 -19.87
N LEU A 15 8.81 52.77 -20.25
CA LEU A 15 9.67 52.71 -21.43
C LEU A 15 9.58 51.29 -22.03
N LEU A 16 9.18 51.18 -23.29
CA LEU A 16 9.19 49.98 -24.16
C LEU A 16 10.52 49.93 -24.97
N PRO A 17 10.77 48.87 -25.77
CA PRO A 17 11.61 47.71 -25.45
C PRO A 17 13.01 47.78 -26.11
N LEU A 18 14.06 47.29 -25.45
CA LEU A 18 15.31 46.91 -26.14
C LEU A 18 15.37 45.40 -26.27
N ALA A 19 15.43 44.96 -27.51
CA ALA A 19 15.70 43.59 -27.91
C ALA A 19 16.99 43.09 -27.26
N ALA A 20 16.86 42.20 -26.27
CA ALA A 20 17.93 41.36 -25.79
C ALA A 20 17.70 39.96 -26.34
N ALA A 21 18.52 39.59 -27.32
CA ALA A 21 18.68 38.24 -27.79
C ALA A 21 19.16 37.34 -26.63
N CYS A 22 18.24 36.72 -25.90
CA CYS A 22 18.56 35.63 -25.00
C CYS A 22 18.30 34.32 -25.75
N ARG A 23 19.40 33.83 -26.32
CA ARG A 23 19.69 32.43 -26.66
C ARG A 23 18.68 31.48 -26.04
N GLY A 24 17.96 30.74 -26.87
CA GLY A 24 17.23 29.57 -26.41
C GLY A 24 18.19 28.73 -25.58
N TRP A 25 17.86 28.51 -24.31
CA TRP A 25 18.33 27.34 -23.60
C TRP A 25 17.75 26.14 -24.36
N ALA A 26 18.44 25.71 -25.41
CA ALA A 26 18.51 24.31 -25.72
C ALA A 26 19.12 23.68 -24.46
N GLY A 27 18.27 23.28 -23.52
CA GLY A 27 18.68 22.43 -22.43
C GLY A 27 19.40 21.26 -23.08
N SER A 28 20.69 21.09 -22.78
CA SER A 28 21.43 19.94 -23.27
C SER A 28 20.65 18.71 -22.82
N VAL A 29 20.02 18.01 -23.76
CA VAL A 29 19.41 16.71 -23.49
C VAL A 29 20.59 15.82 -23.15
N SER A 30 20.84 15.61 -21.85
CA SER A 30 21.90 14.72 -21.41
C SER A 30 21.60 13.34 -22.00
N ALA A 31 22.60 12.72 -22.62
CA ALA A 31 22.46 11.35 -23.10
C ALA A 31 21.96 10.46 -21.94
N PRO A 32 21.07 9.48 -22.22
CA PRO A 32 20.55 8.61 -21.18
C PRO A 32 21.68 7.83 -20.52
N ALA A 33 21.58 7.58 -19.21
CA ALA A 33 22.50 6.68 -18.52
C ALA A 33 22.40 5.27 -19.12
N GLN A 34 23.53 4.59 -19.25
CA GLN A 34 23.61 3.24 -19.82
C GLN A 34 23.68 2.23 -18.68
N ALA A 35 22.54 1.70 -18.28
CA ALA A 35 22.42 0.71 -17.22
C ALA A 35 22.34 -0.71 -17.80
N SER A 36 22.61 -1.73 -16.98
CA SER A 36 22.45 -3.13 -17.38
C SER A 36 21.78 -3.95 -16.28
N PHE A 37 20.95 -4.91 -16.68
CA PHE A 37 20.33 -5.87 -15.78
C PHE A 37 20.44 -7.27 -16.38
N VAL A 38 21.28 -8.10 -15.77
CA VAL A 38 21.56 -9.46 -16.26
C VAL A 38 20.84 -10.47 -15.37
N LEU A 39 19.90 -11.22 -15.94
CA LEU A 39 19.13 -12.24 -15.25
C LEU A 39 19.99 -13.46 -14.96
N ASP A 40 19.78 -14.07 -13.79
CA ASP A 40 20.33 -15.39 -13.44
C ASP A 40 19.16 -16.39 -13.28
N PRO A 41 18.83 -17.16 -14.34
CA PRO A 41 17.70 -18.09 -14.30
C PRO A 41 18.00 -19.38 -13.53
N THR A 42 19.25 -19.58 -13.06
CA THR A 42 19.73 -20.87 -12.51
C THR A 42 19.36 -21.08 -11.04
N ARG A 43 19.05 -19.99 -10.31
CA ARG A 43 18.75 -20.01 -8.88
C ARG A 43 17.43 -19.30 -8.60
N PRO A 44 16.29 -19.90 -8.97
CA PRO A 44 14.99 -19.25 -8.78
C PRO A 44 14.76 -18.93 -7.30
N GLY A 45 14.25 -17.72 -7.06
CA GLY A 45 13.86 -17.24 -5.75
C GLY A 45 12.46 -17.70 -5.35
N ARG A 46 11.85 -16.92 -4.46
CA ARG A 46 10.55 -17.23 -3.88
C ARG A 46 9.41 -17.03 -4.87
N ARG A 47 8.32 -17.77 -4.66
CA ARG A 47 7.06 -17.55 -5.37
C ARG A 47 6.36 -16.33 -4.79
N VAL A 48 5.87 -15.47 -5.66
CA VAL A 48 5.03 -14.33 -5.30
C VAL A 48 3.62 -14.84 -5.01
N ASP A 49 3.11 -14.52 -3.83
CA ASP A 49 1.76 -14.91 -3.42
C ASP A 49 0.70 -14.24 -4.30
N ALA A 50 -0.43 -14.92 -4.53
CA ALA A 50 -1.53 -14.37 -5.32
C ALA A 50 -2.17 -13.13 -4.66
N SER A 51 -2.05 -13.02 -3.34
CA SER A 51 -2.57 -11.92 -2.52
C SER A 51 -1.62 -10.72 -2.37
N LEU A 52 -0.52 -10.66 -3.15
CA LEU A 52 0.52 -9.62 -3.03
C LEU A 52 -0.07 -8.21 -2.88
N ALA A 53 -0.94 -7.81 -3.81
CA ALA A 53 -1.74 -6.59 -3.71
C ALA A 53 -2.97 -6.83 -2.83
N SER A 54 -2.97 -6.23 -1.65
CA SER A 54 -4.08 -6.27 -0.69
C SER A 54 -4.36 -4.86 -0.15
N LEU A 55 -5.49 -4.67 0.53
CA LEU A 55 -5.90 -3.37 1.05
C LEU A 55 -6.24 -3.45 2.53
N SER A 56 -6.01 -2.35 3.25
CA SER A 56 -6.43 -2.17 4.64
C SER A 56 -7.31 -0.94 4.79
N TYR A 57 -8.35 -1.04 5.62
CA TYR A 57 -9.25 0.06 5.96
C TYR A 57 -9.51 0.08 7.46
N GLU A 58 -9.80 1.27 7.96
CA GLU A 58 -10.32 1.48 9.31
C GLU A 58 -11.65 0.76 9.53
N THR A 59 -11.82 0.17 10.71
CA THR A 59 -13.08 -0.46 11.15
C THR A 59 -14.25 0.52 11.11
N LEU A 60 -13.97 1.81 11.33
CA LEU A 60 -14.93 2.89 11.25
C LEU A 60 -15.64 3.00 9.89
N GLU A 61 -15.02 2.55 8.79
CA GLU A 61 -15.64 2.54 7.46
C GLU A 61 -16.90 1.66 7.42
N LEU A 62 -17.00 0.65 8.30
CA LEU A 62 -18.15 -0.25 8.38
C LEU A 62 -19.40 0.37 9.02
N LEU A 63 -19.30 1.58 9.59
CA LEU A 63 -20.47 2.29 10.11
C LEU A 63 -21.36 2.81 8.97
N ASP A 64 -20.81 2.96 7.76
CA ASP A 64 -21.59 3.15 6.55
C ASP A 64 -21.76 1.79 5.82
N PRO A 65 -22.93 1.13 5.96
CA PRO A 65 -23.16 -0.16 5.32
C PRO A 65 -23.27 -0.04 3.78
N THR A 66 -23.22 1.18 3.22
CA THR A 66 -23.26 1.40 1.78
C THR A 66 -21.89 1.37 1.11
N PHE A 67 -20.79 1.51 1.88
CA PHE A 67 -19.44 1.57 1.32
C PHE A 67 -18.96 0.20 0.85
N PHE A 68 -18.75 -0.74 1.77
CA PHE A 68 -18.44 -2.13 1.47
C PHE A 68 -19.72 -2.92 1.26
N ALA A 69 -20.49 -2.57 0.24
CA ALA A 69 -21.73 -3.26 -0.13
C ALA A 69 -21.57 -4.03 -1.45
N ALA A 70 -22.24 -5.18 -1.59
CA ALA A 70 -22.17 -5.99 -2.81
C ALA A 70 -22.68 -5.25 -4.06
N ASP A 71 -23.61 -4.31 -3.88
CA ASP A 71 -24.21 -3.46 -4.91
C ASP A 71 -23.41 -2.17 -5.19
N ASN A 72 -22.30 -1.95 -4.47
CA ASN A 72 -21.32 -0.92 -4.81
C ASN A 72 -20.41 -1.43 -5.96
N HIS A 73 -21.02 -1.63 -7.14
CA HIS A 73 -20.40 -2.29 -8.28
C HIS A 73 -19.10 -1.64 -8.77
N GLU A 74 -18.97 -0.32 -8.63
CA GLU A 74 -17.75 0.38 -9.04
C GLU A 74 -16.57 0.08 -8.11
N LEU A 75 -16.79 0.08 -6.80
CA LEU A 75 -15.76 -0.30 -5.83
C LEU A 75 -15.39 -1.78 -5.96
N VAL A 76 -16.38 -2.66 -6.13
CA VAL A 76 -16.16 -4.10 -6.40
C VAL A 76 -15.31 -4.30 -7.65
N ARG A 77 -15.62 -3.58 -8.74
CA ARG A 77 -14.85 -3.62 -9.99
C ARG A 77 -13.40 -3.21 -9.76
N LEU A 78 -13.15 -2.08 -9.07
CA LEU A 78 -11.80 -1.59 -8.81
C LEU A 78 -10.97 -2.55 -7.94
N PHE A 79 -11.59 -3.20 -6.94
CA PHE A 79 -10.93 -4.25 -6.16
C PHE A 79 -10.52 -5.42 -7.05
N ARG A 80 -11.43 -5.93 -7.90
CA ARG A 80 -11.14 -7.05 -8.81
C ARG A 80 -10.09 -6.71 -9.87
N GLU A 81 -10.12 -5.48 -10.39
CA GLU A 81 -9.12 -4.97 -11.34
C GLU A 81 -7.74 -4.84 -10.70
N MET A 82 -7.69 -4.42 -9.43
CA MET A 82 -6.45 -4.36 -8.67
C MET A 82 -5.87 -5.75 -8.43
N ASN A 83 -6.68 -6.66 -7.91
CA ASN A 83 -6.30 -8.05 -7.67
C ASN A 83 -7.56 -8.94 -7.61
N PRO A 84 -7.68 -10.01 -8.40
CA PRO A 84 -8.80 -10.97 -8.26
C PRO A 84 -8.71 -11.85 -7.00
N HIS A 85 -7.57 -11.89 -6.30
CA HIS A 85 -7.30 -12.75 -5.15
C HIS A 85 -6.78 -11.98 -3.93
N GLY A 86 -7.14 -10.70 -3.82
CA GLY A 86 -6.66 -9.84 -2.73
C GLY A 86 -7.24 -10.20 -1.36
N VAL A 87 -6.68 -9.60 -0.33
CA VAL A 87 -7.17 -9.68 1.04
C VAL A 87 -7.54 -8.28 1.51
N LEU A 88 -8.78 -8.13 2.01
CA LEU A 88 -9.23 -6.93 2.67
C LEU A 88 -8.95 -7.07 4.16
N ARG A 89 -8.16 -6.17 4.74
CA ARG A 89 -7.94 -6.09 6.18
C ARG A 89 -8.78 -4.94 6.75
N ILE A 90 -9.72 -5.26 7.64
CA ILE A 90 -10.46 -4.27 8.42
C ILE A 90 -9.84 -4.20 9.80
N GLY A 91 -9.38 -3.03 10.22
CA GLY A 91 -8.67 -2.86 11.49
C GLY A 91 -8.42 -1.39 11.79
N GLY A 92 -7.14 -1.01 11.88
CA GLY A 92 -6.67 0.35 12.10
C GLY A 92 -6.93 0.83 13.53
N ASN A 93 -6.60 2.09 13.81
CA ASN A 93 -6.74 2.67 15.15
C ASN A 93 -8.19 2.61 15.66
N THR A 94 -9.17 2.62 14.75
CA THR A 94 -10.60 2.61 15.08
C THR A 94 -11.09 1.22 15.51
N SER A 95 -10.36 0.14 15.23
CA SER A 95 -10.70 -1.20 15.73
C SER A 95 -10.68 -1.25 17.27
N ASP A 96 -9.68 -0.63 17.88
CA ASP A 96 -9.53 -0.48 19.33
C ASP A 96 -10.47 0.59 19.94
N ASP A 97 -11.25 1.28 19.12
CA ASP A 97 -12.31 2.21 19.52
C ASP A 97 -13.71 1.67 19.28
N THR A 98 -13.84 0.47 18.73
CA THR A 98 -15.12 -0.09 18.32
C THR A 98 -15.69 -1.02 19.38
N VAL A 99 -16.99 -0.89 19.65
CA VAL A 99 -17.80 -1.86 20.38
C VAL A 99 -18.82 -2.49 19.46
N TRP A 100 -19.11 -3.77 19.69
CA TRP A 100 -20.04 -4.56 18.88
C TRP A 100 -21.46 -4.48 19.44
N ALA A 101 -22.43 -3.98 18.66
CA ALA A 101 -23.82 -3.81 19.09
C ALA A 101 -24.57 -5.13 19.32
N GLY A 102 -24.10 -6.22 18.69
CA GLY A 102 -24.65 -7.55 18.90
C GLY A 102 -24.32 -8.13 20.28
N TYR A 103 -23.22 -7.70 20.90
CA TYR A 103 -22.81 -8.19 22.21
C TYR A 103 -23.80 -7.76 23.30
N LYS A 104 -24.31 -8.73 24.07
CA LYS A 104 -25.28 -8.51 25.17
C LYS A 104 -24.69 -8.67 26.56
N GLY A 105 -23.39 -9.00 26.66
CA GLY A 105 -22.69 -9.09 27.94
C GLY A 105 -22.36 -7.73 28.52
N LYS A 106 -21.85 -7.73 29.75
CA LYS A 106 -21.40 -6.51 30.43
C LYS A 106 -20.05 -6.08 29.86
N LEU A 107 -19.95 -4.84 29.39
CA LEU A 107 -18.69 -4.24 28.99
C LEU A 107 -18.02 -3.53 30.19
N PRO A 108 -16.68 -3.48 30.23
CA PRO A 108 -15.96 -2.58 31.11
C PRO A 108 -16.38 -1.12 30.89
N ALA A 109 -16.15 -0.27 31.90
CA ALA A 109 -16.36 1.17 31.73
C ALA A 109 -15.42 1.70 30.66
N TYR A 110 -15.99 2.34 29.63
CA TYR A 110 -15.18 2.98 28.58
C TYR A 110 -14.35 4.10 29.20
N VAL A 111 -13.04 4.08 28.94
CA VAL A 111 -12.10 5.11 29.40
C VAL A 111 -11.76 6.01 28.20
N PRO A 112 -12.20 7.28 28.19
CA PRO A 112 -11.88 8.21 27.11
C PRO A 112 -10.37 8.43 26.99
N ARG A 113 -9.89 8.56 25.74
CA ARG A 113 -8.46 8.73 25.44
C ARG A 113 -7.97 10.10 25.93
N LYS A 114 -6.84 10.16 26.65
CA LYS A 114 -6.22 11.42 27.14
C LYS A 114 -5.85 12.41 26.02
N HIS A 115 -5.61 11.93 24.80
CA HIS A 115 -5.23 12.76 23.64
C HIS A 115 -6.19 12.57 22.44
N GLY A 116 -7.27 11.81 22.63
CA GLY A 116 -8.29 11.58 21.61
C GLY A 116 -9.60 12.23 22.03
N LYS A 117 -10.22 13.00 21.14
CA LYS A 117 -11.55 13.58 21.35
C LYS A 117 -12.68 12.54 21.31
N LEU A 118 -12.35 11.25 21.31
CA LEU A 118 -13.35 10.18 21.25
C LEU A 118 -13.95 9.96 22.64
N LEU A 119 -15.05 10.67 22.87
CA LEU A 119 -15.80 10.62 24.13
C LEU A 119 -16.62 9.35 24.30
N GLN A 120 -16.92 8.64 23.21
CA GLN A 120 -17.74 7.42 23.17
C GLN A 120 -17.18 6.47 22.11
N PRO A 121 -17.25 5.14 22.32
CA PRO A 121 -16.77 4.18 21.32
C PRO A 121 -17.61 4.24 20.03
N HIS A 122 -17.01 3.84 18.93
CA HIS A 122 -17.73 3.58 17.69
C HIS A 122 -18.58 2.33 17.85
N VAL A 123 -19.86 2.39 17.47
CA VAL A 123 -20.77 1.24 17.61
C VAL A 123 -20.91 0.56 16.24
N LEU A 124 -20.26 -0.58 16.09
CA LEU A 124 -20.42 -1.43 14.92
C LEU A 124 -21.73 -2.20 15.01
N LYS A 125 -22.56 -2.09 13.96
CA LYS A 125 -23.87 -2.73 13.90
C LYS A 125 -23.90 -3.91 12.92
N PRO A 126 -24.85 -4.85 13.05
CA PRO A 126 -24.95 -6.00 12.16
C PRO A 126 -25.00 -5.67 10.67
N GLU A 127 -25.66 -4.57 10.30
CA GLU A 127 -25.83 -4.18 8.89
C GLU A 127 -24.47 -3.90 8.22
N GLY A 128 -23.49 -3.36 8.95
CA GLY A 128 -22.14 -3.14 8.45
C GLY A 128 -21.38 -4.44 8.18
N LEU A 129 -21.57 -5.46 9.03
CA LEU A 129 -20.97 -6.79 8.83
C LEU A 129 -21.63 -7.56 7.68
N GLU A 130 -22.95 -7.45 7.54
CA GLU A 130 -23.71 -8.08 6.46
C GLU A 130 -23.31 -7.49 5.09
N ALA A 131 -23.21 -6.16 5.01
CA ALA A 131 -22.72 -5.47 3.83
C ALA A 131 -21.30 -5.94 3.48
N LEU A 132 -20.37 -5.90 4.44
CA LEU A 132 -18.98 -6.34 4.28
C LEU A 132 -18.91 -7.77 3.74
N ALA A 133 -19.68 -8.71 4.32
CA ALA A 133 -19.71 -10.08 3.85
C ALA A 133 -20.20 -10.20 2.40
N GLY A 134 -21.20 -9.40 2.02
CA GLY A 134 -21.65 -9.29 0.64
C GLY A 134 -20.56 -8.77 -0.30
N PHE A 135 -19.82 -7.75 0.11
CA PHE A 135 -18.72 -7.16 -0.67
C PHE A 135 -17.55 -8.14 -0.84
N VAL A 136 -17.15 -8.85 0.23
CA VAL A 136 -16.12 -9.89 0.19
C VAL A 136 -16.50 -10.99 -0.81
N ARG A 137 -17.77 -11.44 -0.82
CA ARG A 137 -18.27 -12.39 -1.83
C ARG A 137 -18.26 -11.82 -3.25
N ALA A 138 -18.69 -10.57 -3.44
CA ALA A 138 -18.75 -9.94 -4.77
C ALA A 138 -17.37 -9.73 -5.40
N THR A 139 -16.37 -9.42 -4.57
CA THR A 139 -14.98 -9.26 -4.99
C THR A 139 -14.25 -10.59 -5.19
N GLY A 140 -14.64 -11.64 -4.44
CA GLY A 140 -13.89 -12.90 -4.37
C GLY A 140 -12.64 -12.80 -3.48
N TRP A 141 -12.51 -11.72 -2.71
CA TRP A 141 -11.38 -11.49 -1.82
C TRP A 141 -11.53 -12.29 -0.53
N LYS A 142 -10.44 -12.39 0.23
CA LYS A 142 -10.46 -12.87 1.63
C LYS A 142 -10.52 -11.70 2.61
N LEU A 143 -10.83 -11.99 3.86
CA LEU A 143 -10.96 -11.01 4.94
C LEU A 143 -9.97 -11.29 6.07
N VAL A 144 -9.28 -10.25 6.53
CA VAL A 144 -8.65 -10.20 7.85
C VAL A 144 -9.43 -9.17 8.66
N PHE A 145 -9.81 -9.52 9.90
CA PHE A 145 -10.70 -8.67 10.69
C PHE A 145 -10.13 -8.40 12.09
N GLY A 146 -9.98 -7.13 12.45
CA GLY A 146 -9.49 -6.67 13.75
C GLY A 146 -10.59 -6.66 14.82
N VAL A 147 -10.24 -7.05 16.04
CA VAL A 147 -11.10 -6.96 17.23
C VAL A 147 -10.44 -6.11 18.31
N ASN A 148 -11.26 -5.43 19.11
CA ASN A 148 -10.82 -4.46 20.09
C ASN A 148 -10.11 -5.12 21.29
N LEU A 149 -8.80 -4.91 21.40
CA LEU A 149 -7.99 -5.33 22.55
C LEU A 149 -8.13 -4.34 23.72
N ARG A 150 -8.14 -3.04 23.43
CA ARG A 150 -8.11 -1.98 24.47
C ARG A 150 -9.31 -1.97 25.41
N ILE A 151 -10.48 -2.43 24.95
CA ILE A 151 -11.70 -2.45 25.77
C ILE A 151 -11.65 -3.47 26.90
N GLY A 152 -10.74 -4.46 26.84
CA GLY A 152 -10.56 -5.46 27.90
C GLY A 152 -11.71 -6.47 28.04
N SER A 153 -12.37 -6.86 26.94
CA SER A 153 -13.38 -7.93 26.91
C SER A 153 -13.08 -8.97 25.82
N PRO A 154 -12.44 -10.10 26.19
CA PRO A 154 -12.30 -11.28 25.33
C PRO A 154 -13.65 -11.82 24.83
N GLU A 155 -14.70 -11.75 25.65
CA GLU A 155 -16.02 -12.28 25.32
C GLU A 155 -16.69 -11.48 24.20
N MET A 156 -16.58 -10.15 24.21
CA MET A 156 -17.06 -9.31 23.10
C MET A 156 -16.29 -9.61 21.82
N ALA A 157 -14.97 -9.80 21.91
CA ALA A 157 -14.14 -10.15 20.76
C ALA A 157 -14.54 -11.49 20.15
N VAL A 158 -14.83 -12.51 20.97
CA VAL A 158 -15.34 -13.80 20.49
C VAL A 158 -16.72 -13.66 19.84
N ASP A 159 -17.66 -12.94 20.46
CA ASP A 159 -19.00 -12.76 19.91
C ASP A 159 -18.98 -12.07 18.54
N LEU A 160 -18.17 -10.99 18.43
CA LEU A 160 -17.95 -10.28 17.17
C LEU A 160 -17.28 -11.18 16.12
N ALA A 161 -16.19 -11.86 16.47
CA ALA A 161 -15.46 -12.70 15.54
C ALA A 161 -16.29 -13.90 15.05
N GLN A 162 -17.13 -14.49 15.91
CA GLN A 162 -18.08 -15.52 15.50
C GLN A 162 -19.17 -14.96 14.58
N ALA A 163 -19.64 -13.72 14.81
CA ALA A 163 -20.57 -13.06 13.88
C ALA A 163 -19.94 -12.87 12.50
N VAL A 164 -18.68 -12.40 12.44
CA VAL A 164 -17.91 -12.30 11.20
C VAL A 164 -17.76 -13.67 10.53
N GLN A 165 -17.33 -14.70 11.27
CA GLN A 165 -17.16 -16.06 10.73
C GLN A 165 -18.46 -16.63 10.15
N ARG A 166 -19.61 -16.41 10.82
CA ARG A 166 -20.92 -16.88 10.33
C ARG A 166 -21.34 -16.18 9.03
N LEU A 167 -21.09 -14.87 8.91
CA LEU A 167 -21.51 -14.08 7.74
C LEU A 167 -20.57 -14.26 6.54
N VAL A 168 -19.27 -14.35 6.80
CA VAL A 168 -18.22 -14.39 5.79
C VAL A 168 -17.94 -15.82 5.33
N GLY A 169 -17.83 -16.77 6.26
CA GLY A 169 -17.47 -18.17 5.97
C GLY A 169 -15.97 -18.35 5.70
N ASP A 170 -15.63 -19.30 4.81
CA ASP A 170 -14.26 -19.66 4.42
C ASP A 170 -13.35 -18.50 3.97
N PRO A 171 -13.86 -17.40 3.38
CA PRO A 171 -13.05 -16.22 3.09
C PRO A 171 -12.47 -15.51 4.32
N LEU A 172 -12.90 -15.79 5.56
CA LEU A 172 -12.25 -15.27 6.76
C LEU A 172 -10.88 -15.92 6.93
N LEU A 173 -9.82 -15.16 6.63
CA LEU A 173 -8.43 -15.61 6.73
C LEU A 173 -7.94 -15.60 8.18
N ALA A 174 -8.21 -14.53 8.92
CA ALA A 174 -7.74 -14.36 10.30
C ALA A 174 -8.51 -13.29 11.07
N ILE A 175 -8.53 -13.45 12.39
CA ILE A 175 -8.79 -12.39 13.35
C ILE A 175 -7.46 -11.80 13.83
N GLN A 176 -7.36 -10.48 13.87
CA GLN A 176 -6.26 -9.75 14.53
C GLN A 176 -6.78 -9.13 15.82
N ILE A 177 -6.01 -9.18 16.90
CA ILE A 177 -6.44 -8.71 18.23
C ILE A 177 -5.66 -7.44 18.55
N GLY A 178 -6.38 -6.32 18.60
CA GLY A 178 -5.80 -4.99 18.72
C GLY A 178 -5.14 -4.50 17.44
N ASN A 179 -4.75 -3.22 17.46
CA ASN A 179 -3.99 -2.57 16.40
C ASN A 179 -2.85 -1.74 17.00
N GLU A 180 -1.62 -1.99 16.59
CA GLU A 180 -0.43 -1.29 17.06
C GLU A 180 -0.37 -1.17 18.60
N ALA A 181 -0.48 -2.31 19.27
CA ALA A 181 -0.45 -2.38 20.73
C ALA A 181 0.79 -1.74 21.36
N ASN A 182 1.90 -1.64 20.61
CA ASN A 182 3.09 -0.88 20.96
C ASN A 182 2.84 0.62 21.27
N ASN A 183 1.71 1.18 20.86
CA ASN A 183 1.34 2.58 21.17
C ASN A 183 0.65 2.73 22.53
N TYR A 184 0.32 1.65 23.23
CA TYR A 184 -0.42 1.69 24.49
C TYR A 184 -0.03 0.65 25.53
N GLU A 185 0.65 -0.42 25.12
CA GLU A 185 1.31 -1.36 26.01
C GLU A 185 2.77 -0.96 26.19
N HIS A 186 3.28 -1.06 27.43
CA HIS A 186 4.60 -0.53 27.77
C HIS A 186 5.75 -1.32 27.14
N ASP A 187 5.57 -2.63 26.98
CA ASP A 187 6.52 -3.54 26.35
C ASP A 187 5.80 -4.78 25.80
N TYR A 188 6.57 -5.68 25.17
CA TYR A 188 6.01 -6.91 24.62
C TYR A 188 5.39 -7.81 25.69
N ALA A 189 5.91 -7.84 26.92
CA ALA A 189 5.39 -8.71 27.97
C ALA A 189 4.01 -8.25 28.45
N ALA A 190 3.78 -6.94 28.57
CA ALA A 190 2.45 -6.39 28.82
C ALA A 190 1.47 -6.72 27.71
N PHE A 191 1.89 -6.50 26.46
CA PHE A 191 1.07 -6.86 25.30
C PHE A 191 0.71 -8.34 25.32
N ASP A 192 1.68 -9.22 25.52
CA ASP A 192 1.49 -10.67 25.57
C ASP A 192 0.51 -11.07 26.69
N ALA A 193 0.59 -10.42 27.86
CA ALA A 193 -0.31 -10.64 28.98
C ALA A 193 -1.74 -10.17 28.70
N ALA A 194 -1.92 -9.03 28.03
CA ALA A 194 -3.23 -8.50 27.63
C ALA A 194 -3.86 -9.31 26.47
N TRP A 195 -3.03 -9.75 25.53
CA TRP A 195 -3.43 -10.44 24.30
C TRP A 195 -3.77 -11.92 24.52
N THR A 196 -3.04 -12.61 25.40
CA THR A 196 -3.20 -14.06 25.61
C THR A 196 -4.62 -14.50 26.00
N PRO A 197 -5.35 -13.80 26.90
CA PRO A 197 -6.75 -14.14 27.20
C PRO A 197 -7.67 -14.11 25.98
N TYR A 198 -7.50 -13.11 25.11
CA TYR A 198 -8.26 -13.00 23.85
C TYR A 198 -7.94 -14.16 22.92
N ALA A 199 -6.66 -14.43 22.70
CA ALA A 199 -6.23 -15.49 21.80
C ALA A 199 -6.71 -16.87 22.25
N LYS A 200 -6.62 -17.15 23.54
CA LYS A 200 -7.16 -18.39 24.12
C LYS A 200 -8.66 -18.53 23.87
N ALA A 201 -9.43 -17.47 24.10
CA ALA A 201 -10.87 -17.48 23.91
C ALA A 201 -11.27 -17.67 22.43
N LEU A 202 -10.60 -16.95 21.53
CA LEU A 202 -10.83 -17.05 20.07
C LEU A 202 -10.45 -18.45 19.52
N ARG A 203 -9.32 -19.03 19.95
CA ARG A 203 -8.92 -20.39 19.58
C ARG A 203 -9.89 -21.44 20.10
N ALA A 204 -10.37 -21.30 21.35
CA ALA A 204 -11.39 -22.19 21.90
C ALA A 204 -12.71 -22.12 21.10
N ALA A 205 -12.99 -20.99 20.47
CA ALA A 205 -14.10 -20.80 19.54
C ALA A 205 -13.82 -21.26 18.09
N GLY A 206 -12.63 -21.83 17.82
CA GLY A 206 -12.25 -22.34 16.50
C GLY A 206 -11.87 -21.26 15.47
N LEU A 207 -11.54 -20.04 15.90
CA LEU A 207 -11.26 -18.92 15.01
C LEU A 207 -9.76 -18.84 14.65
N PRO A 208 -9.41 -18.58 13.38
CA PRO A 208 -8.03 -18.37 12.96
C PRO A 208 -7.51 -17.02 13.47
N ILE A 209 -6.25 -16.97 13.91
CA ILE A 209 -5.63 -15.77 14.48
C ILE A 209 -4.34 -15.43 13.74
N ALA A 210 -4.07 -14.14 13.57
CA ALA A 210 -2.81 -13.60 13.09
C ALA A 210 -2.34 -12.41 13.92
N GLY A 211 -1.04 -12.10 13.89
CA GLY A 211 -0.48 -10.99 14.67
C GLY A 211 1.04 -10.84 14.54
N PRO A 212 1.68 -9.96 15.33
CA PRO A 212 1.06 -9.17 16.41
C PRO A 212 0.39 -7.86 15.95
N ASP A 213 0.40 -7.54 14.65
CA ASP A 213 -0.20 -6.30 14.12
C ASP A 213 0.40 -5.02 14.74
N THR A 214 1.71 -5.06 14.98
CA THR A 214 2.48 -3.95 15.53
C THR A 214 2.83 -2.92 14.46
N GLY A 215 3.04 -1.67 14.89
CA GLY A 215 3.53 -0.58 14.06
C GLY A 215 4.96 -0.83 13.57
N ALA A 216 5.95 -0.23 14.23
CA ALA A 216 7.35 -0.29 13.78
C ALA A 216 8.19 -1.39 14.47
N ASN A 217 7.66 -2.17 15.41
CA ASN A 217 8.47 -3.02 16.29
C ASN A 217 8.79 -4.41 15.70
N THR A 218 9.94 -4.53 15.03
CA THR A 218 10.44 -5.81 14.49
C THR A 218 10.72 -6.84 15.57
N ASP A 219 11.23 -6.42 16.72
CA ASP A 219 11.49 -7.25 17.90
C ASP A 219 10.19 -7.90 18.43
N TRP A 220 9.08 -7.16 18.44
CA TRP A 220 7.78 -7.69 18.85
C TRP A 220 7.28 -8.79 17.91
N VAL A 221 7.49 -8.65 16.60
CA VAL A 221 7.12 -9.71 15.62
C VAL A 221 7.94 -10.98 15.88
N ILE A 222 9.24 -10.84 16.17
CA ILE A 222 10.13 -11.97 16.46
C ILE A 222 9.73 -12.67 17.76
N GLU A 223 9.47 -11.92 18.83
CA GLU A 223 9.02 -12.49 20.10
C GLU A 223 7.64 -13.14 20.00
N TYR A 224 6.71 -12.51 19.26
CA TYR A 224 5.40 -13.07 18.94
C TYR A 224 5.51 -14.41 18.22
N ALA A 225 6.35 -14.48 17.19
CA ALA A 225 6.55 -15.71 16.46
C ALA A 225 7.13 -16.83 17.35
N LYS A 226 8.07 -16.51 18.26
CA LYS A 226 8.63 -17.50 19.19
C LYS A 226 7.56 -18.10 20.12
N ARG A 227 6.59 -17.31 20.56
CA ARG A 227 5.58 -17.74 21.53
C ARG A 227 4.34 -18.34 20.87
N HIS A 228 3.89 -17.76 19.77
CA HIS A 228 2.54 -17.99 19.25
C HIS A 228 2.47 -18.53 17.82
N ALA A 229 3.59 -18.62 17.07
CA ALA A 229 3.54 -18.95 15.64
C ALA A 229 2.81 -20.27 15.32
N ARG A 230 2.98 -21.30 16.15
CA ARG A 230 2.38 -22.63 15.89
C ARG A 230 0.85 -22.66 15.90
N GLU A 231 0.22 -21.63 16.48
CA GLU A 231 -1.24 -21.50 16.59
C GLU A 231 -1.75 -20.27 15.81
N ASN A 232 -0.94 -19.73 14.90
CA ASN A 232 -1.26 -18.55 14.10
C ASN A 232 -1.22 -18.88 12.61
N VAL A 233 -1.99 -18.14 11.80
CA VAL A 233 -2.05 -18.36 10.36
C VAL A 233 -1.04 -17.52 9.56
N PHE A 234 -0.59 -16.39 10.11
CA PHE A 234 0.50 -15.58 9.55
C PHE A 234 1.06 -14.60 10.58
N LEU A 235 2.28 -14.11 10.32
CA LEU A 235 2.90 -13.01 11.05
C LEU A 235 2.60 -11.67 10.39
N SER A 236 2.45 -10.60 11.17
CA SER A 236 2.08 -9.29 10.66
C SER A 236 2.80 -8.12 11.34
N ARG A 237 3.05 -7.07 10.55
CA ARG A 237 3.63 -5.79 10.96
C ARG A 237 3.09 -4.69 10.05
N HIS A 238 3.15 -3.44 10.49
CA HIS A 238 2.85 -2.30 9.64
C HIS A 238 4.09 -1.68 8.99
N TYR A 239 3.86 -0.79 8.03
CA TYR A 239 4.91 0.05 7.46
C TYR A 239 4.38 1.43 7.07
N TYR A 240 5.02 2.46 7.61
CA TYR A 240 5.01 3.81 7.06
C TYR A 240 6.41 4.36 7.18
N ARG A 241 6.86 5.09 6.16
CA ARG A 241 8.24 5.57 6.18
C ARG A 241 8.50 6.58 7.29
N GLU A 242 7.59 7.54 7.45
CA GLU A 242 7.70 8.67 8.37
C GLU A 242 6.35 9.41 8.47
N ALA A 243 6.25 10.40 9.36
CA ALA A 243 5.15 11.33 9.45
C ALA A 243 4.94 12.09 8.14
N ALA A 244 3.67 12.31 7.75
CA ALA A 244 3.32 13.08 6.55
C ALA A 244 3.97 14.48 6.54
N GLU A 245 4.08 15.13 7.69
CA GLU A 245 4.65 16.48 7.84
C GLU A 245 6.11 16.56 7.40
N ASN A 246 6.85 15.44 7.52
CA ASN A 246 8.26 15.33 7.17
C ASN A 246 8.49 14.69 5.79
N GLY A 247 7.46 14.07 5.19
CA GLY A 247 7.64 13.29 3.96
C GLY A 247 7.89 14.10 2.68
N SER A 248 8.71 13.62 1.76
CA SER A 248 8.91 14.24 0.45
C SER A 248 8.88 13.23 -0.71
N ILE A 249 8.79 13.70 -1.95
CA ILE A 249 8.92 12.84 -3.14
C ILE A 249 10.32 12.22 -3.23
N PRO A 250 11.43 13.00 -3.14
CA PRO A 250 12.79 12.45 -3.13
C PRO A 250 12.99 11.43 -2.02
N ASP A 251 12.53 11.80 -0.81
CA ASP A 251 12.13 10.96 0.31
C ASP A 251 11.73 9.57 -0.14
N MET A 252 10.45 9.47 -0.47
CA MET A 252 9.73 8.27 -0.83
C MET A 252 10.45 7.44 -1.90
N LEU A 253 11.01 8.08 -2.93
CA LEU A 253 11.65 7.40 -4.07
C LEU A 253 13.07 6.89 -3.78
N ALA A 254 13.73 7.35 -2.72
CA ALA A 254 15.04 6.82 -2.29
C ALA A 254 14.97 5.38 -1.76
N GLY A 255 13.78 4.86 -1.46
CA GLY A 255 13.60 3.56 -0.81
C GLY A 255 13.98 3.56 0.68
N ASP A 256 13.84 2.40 1.32
CA ASP A 256 14.11 2.20 2.75
C ASP A 256 14.91 0.91 2.99
N PRO A 257 16.24 0.94 2.80
CA PRO A 257 17.08 -0.25 2.98
C PRO A 257 17.11 -0.74 4.44
N GLY A 258 16.90 0.15 5.42
CA GLY A 258 16.84 -0.20 6.83
C GLY A 258 15.64 -1.11 7.10
N PHE A 259 14.46 -0.69 6.67
CA PHE A 259 13.24 -1.50 6.76
C PHE A 259 13.38 -2.83 6.03
N PHE A 260 13.99 -2.87 4.85
CA PHE A 260 14.19 -4.15 4.15
C PHE A 260 15.11 -5.12 4.91
N GLY A 261 16.10 -4.62 5.64
CA GLY A 261 16.92 -5.43 6.55
C GLY A 261 16.10 -6.00 7.71
N GLU A 262 15.16 -5.23 8.27
CA GLU A 262 14.22 -5.71 9.29
C GLU A 262 13.26 -6.77 8.73
N VAL A 263 12.75 -6.58 7.51
CA VAL A 263 11.92 -7.58 6.83
C VAL A 263 12.69 -8.89 6.66
N GLU A 264 13.97 -8.85 6.29
CA GLU A 264 14.79 -10.05 6.17
C GLU A 264 14.95 -10.78 7.52
N GLN A 265 15.07 -10.06 8.64
CA GLN A 265 15.08 -10.66 9.97
C GLN A 265 13.74 -11.34 10.31
N ILE A 266 12.62 -10.69 10.00
CA ILE A 266 11.29 -11.27 10.22
C ILE A 266 11.12 -12.51 9.34
N MET A 267 11.53 -12.46 8.07
CA MET A 267 11.43 -13.58 7.14
C MET A 267 12.21 -14.81 7.61
N GLN A 268 13.39 -14.63 8.23
CA GLN A 268 14.13 -15.76 8.82
C GLN A 268 13.32 -16.50 9.89
N VAL A 269 12.54 -15.75 10.69
CA VAL A 269 11.68 -16.34 11.72
C VAL A 269 10.39 -16.91 11.12
N ALA A 270 9.80 -16.23 10.15
CA ALA A 270 8.64 -16.70 9.40
C ALA A 270 8.93 -18.04 8.71
N ASP A 271 10.08 -18.17 8.05
CA ASP A 271 10.54 -19.40 7.40
C ASP A 271 10.74 -20.54 8.41
N ARG A 272 11.35 -20.24 9.57
CA ARG A 272 11.59 -21.23 10.63
C ARG A 272 10.27 -21.86 11.11
N TYR A 273 9.20 -21.09 11.15
CA TYR A 273 7.88 -21.57 11.57
C TYR A 273 6.96 -21.95 10.40
N GLY A 274 7.40 -21.80 9.15
CA GLY A 274 6.60 -22.08 7.97
C GLY A 274 5.37 -21.17 7.83
N LEU A 275 5.44 -19.93 8.34
CA LEU A 275 4.34 -18.98 8.28
C LEU A 275 4.54 -17.94 7.18
N PRO A 276 3.46 -17.51 6.50
CA PRO A 276 3.49 -16.28 5.73
C PRO A 276 3.78 -15.07 6.63
N PHE A 277 4.48 -14.08 6.10
CA PHE A 277 4.58 -12.75 6.69
C PHE A 277 3.86 -11.73 5.79
N ARG A 278 3.07 -10.85 6.40
CA ARG A 278 2.30 -9.81 5.70
C ARG A 278 2.58 -8.44 6.30
N ILE A 279 2.69 -7.44 5.45
CA ILE A 279 2.56 -6.05 5.89
C ILE A 279 1.05 -5.76 5.93
N SER A 280 0.43 -5.95 7.10
CA SER A 280 -1.04 -5.95 7.31
C SER A 280 -1.67 -4.57 7.30
N GLU A 281 -0.85 -3.54 7.43
CA GLU A 281 -1.22 -2.15 7.20
C GLU A 281 0.00 -1.37 6.76
N GLY A 282 -0.14 -0.46 5.81
CA GLY A 282 0.91 0.49 5.55
C GLY A 282 0.68 1.36 4.35
N ASN A 283 1.47 2.42 4.23
CA ASN A 283 1.48 3.26 3.06
C ASN A 283 2.75 4.15 3.03
N SER A 284 2.81 5.11 2.11
CA SER A 284 3.95 6.02 1.93
C SER A 284 4.37 6.73 3.23
N TYR A 285 3.47 7.50 3.84
CA TYR A 285 3.69 8.25 5.09
C TYR A 285 2.46 8.13 5.99
N TYR A 286 2.66 8.05 7.31
CA TYR A 286 1.53 7.96 8.26
C TYR A 286 0.81 9.32 8.38
N ASN A 287 -0.12 9.46 9.33
CA ASN A 287 -0.99 10.65 9.47
C ASN A 287 -1.96 10.89 8.29
N GLY A 288 -2.31 9.84 7.54
CA GLY A 288 -3.24 9.94 6.40
C GLY A 288 -2.59 10.32 5.07
N GLY A 289 -1.26 10.36 5.03
CA GLY A 289 -0.45 10.71 3.86
C GLY A 289 -0.30 12.21 3.64
N ARG A 290 0.69 12.58 2.83
CA ARG A 290 1.01 13.99 2.53
C ARG A 290 0.44 14.41 1.18
N ASP A 291 -0.31 15.50 1.16
CA ASP A 291 -0.81 16.09 -0.09
C ASP A 291 0.35 16.60 -0.98
N GLY A 292 0.31 16.32 -2.27
CA GLY A 292 1.40 16.59 -3.21
C GLY A 292 2.54 15.57 -3.18
N THR A 293 2.47 14.54 -2.34
CA THR A 293 3.49 13.48 -2.23
C THR A 293 2.89 12.08 -2.26
N SER A 294 1.93 11.78 -1.38
CA SER A 294 1.28 10.45 -1.32
C SER A 294 0.25 10.25 -2.43
N ASN A 295 -0.36 11.34 -2.92
CA ASN A 295 -1.41 11.32 -3.95
C ASN A 295 -0.93 11.72 -5.35
N VAL A 296 0.36 11.56 -5.64
CA VAL A 296 0.94 11.89 -6.94
C VAL A 296 1.65 10.70 -7.56
N PHE A 297 2.05 10.82 -8.82
CA PHE A 297 2.65 9.74 -9.60
C PHE A 297 3.88 9.08 -8.96
N ALA A 298 4.65 9.81 -8.17
CA ALA A 298 5.75 9.24 -7.39
C ALA A 298 5.30 8.07 -6.49
N SER A 299 4.06 8.08 -5.97
CA SER A 299 3.54 6.96 -5.16
C SER A 299 3.26 5.71 -6.00
N ALA A 300 3.01 5.84 -7.31
CA ALA A 300 2.90 4.71 -8.23
C ALA A 300 4.26 4.01 -8.41
N LEU A 301 5.33 4.79 -8.63
CA LEU A 301 6.69 4.23 -8.77
C LEU A 301 7.17 3.61 -7.46
N TRP A 302 6.94 4.29 -6.33
CA TRP A 302 7.24 3.75 -5.01
C TRP A 302 6.45 2.48 -4.71
N GLY A 303 5.13 2.48 -4.95
CA GLY A 303 4.28 1.31 -4.67
C GLY A 303 4.71 0.08 -5.48
N ALA A 304 5.01 0.26 -6.76
CA ALA A 304 5.53 -0.82 -7.61
C ALA A 304 6.87 -1.36 -7.10
N ASP A 305 7.83 -0.48 -6.82
CA ASP A 305 9.16 -0.83 -6.34
C ASP A 305 9.11 -1.53 -4.98
N PHE A 306 8.37 -0.95 -4.04
CA PHE A 306 8.22 -1.46 -2.67
C PHE A 306 7.59 -2.85 -2.65
N MET A 307 6.51 -3.06 -3.40
CA MET A 307 5.85 -4.37 -3.47
C MET A 307 6.76 -5.45 -4.08
N LEU A 308 7.50 -5.12 -5.15
CA LEU A 308 8.40 -6.09 -5.78
C LEU A 308 9.63 -6.39 -4.89
N ALA A 309 10.13 -5.40 -4.16
CA ALA A 309 11.18 -5.60 -3.14
C ALA A 309 10.72 -6.48 -1.98
N LEU A 310 9.47 -6.34 -1.54
CA LEU A 310 8.83 -7.21 -0.54
C LEU A 310 8.63 -8.64 -1.07
N ALA A 311 8.09 -8.77 -2.29
CA ALA A 311 7.86 -10.06 -2.93
C ALA A 311 9.17 -10.84 -3.14
N GLN A 312 10.26 -10.16 -3.54
CA GLN A 312 11.59 -10.75 -3.66
C GLN A 312 12.09 -11.38 -2.36
N ARG A 313 11.72 -10.79 -1.21
CA ARG A 313 12.07 -11.27 0.13
C ARG A 313 11.13 -12.35 0.67
N GLY A 314 9.99 -12.58 0.00
CA GLY A 314 9.01 -13.59 0.38
C GLY A 314 7.87 -13.09 1.23
N VAL A 315 7.73 -11.77 1.38
CA VAL A 315 6.54 -11.20 2.02
C VAL A 315 5.33 -11.53 1.16
N ALA A 316 4.31 -12.11 1.79
CA ALA A 316 3.15 -12.65 1.10
C ALA A 316 2.22 -11.53 0.59
N ALA A 317 2.04 -10.45 1.36
CA ALA A 317 1.13 -9.38 0.98
C ALA A 317 1.53 -8.03 1.55
N MET A 318 1.21 -6.98 0.78
CA MET A 318 1.17 -5.60 1.22
C MET A 318 -0.30 -5.16 1.27
N HIS A 319 -0.77 -4.78 2.45
CA HIS A 319 -2.11 -4.24 2.66
C HIS A 319 -2.03 -2.71 2.69
N PHE A 320 -2.20 -2.08 1.52
CA PHE A 320 -2.17 -0.62 1.47
C PHE A 320 -3.34 -0.04 2.25
N HIS A 321 -3.01 0.71 3.30
CA HIS A 321 -4.03 1.36 4.10
C HIS A 321 -4.64 2.53 3.33
N GLY A 322 -5.95 2.68 3.46
CA GLY A 322 -6.74 3.64 2.72
C GLY A 322 -8.08 3.85 3.42
N GLY A 323 -8.99 4.52 2.72
CA GLY A 323 -10.26 4.90 3.32
C GLY A 323 -10.78 6.22 2.81
N THR A 324 -12.02 6.48 3.20
CA THR A 324 -12.56 7.83 3.13
C THR A 324 -11.72 8.76 4.01
N LEU A 325 -11.67 10.03 3.63
CA LEU A 325 -11.01 11.06 4.41
C LEU A 325 -11.58 11.11 5.84
N ASN A 326 -12.90 10.93 5.98
CA ASN A 326 -13.56 10.90 7.27
C ASN A 326 -13.05 9.77 8.17
N SER A 327 -13.00 8.55 7.65
CA SER A 327 -12.59 7.38 8.40
C SER A 327 -11.15 7.50 8.90
N VAL A 328 -10.23 7.87 8.00
CA VAL A 328 -8.80 8.02 8.33
C VAL A 328 -8.54 9.22 9.25
N GLU A 329 -9.18 10.37 9.05
CA GLU A 329 -8.97 11.53 9.95
C GLU A 329 -9.52 11.27 11.35
N ALA A 330 -10.67 10.61 11.45
CA ALA A 330 -11.27 10.23 12.74
C ALA A 330 -10.36 9.25 13.50
N SER A 331 -9.71 8.31 12.81
CA SER A 331 -8.72 7.39 13.40
C SER A 331 -7.55 8.13 14.07
N LEU A 332 -7.26 9.35 13.61
CA LEU A 332 -6.19 10.22 14.09
C LEU A 332 -6.70 11.28 15.07
N GLY A 333 -7.98 11.20 15.49
CA GLY A 333 -8.61 12.17 16.38
C GLY A 333 -8.86 13.55 15.76
N ARG A 334 -8.88 13.63 14.42
CA ARG A 334 -9.05 14.86 13.64
C ARG A 334 -10.41 14.88 12.95
N VAL A 335 -10.83 16.08 12.55
CA VAL A 335 -12.05 16.28 11.78
C VAL A 335 -11.68 16.39 10.31
N ALA A 336 -12.28 15.57 9.47
CA ALA A 336 -12.07 15.62 8.03
C ALA A 336 -12.48 16.97 7.44
N LYS A 337 -11.62 17.51 6.58
CA LYS A 337 -11.85 18.73 5.81
C LYS A 337 -11.63 18.44 4.34
N ALA A 338 -12.70 18.01 3.67
CA ALA A 338 -12.69 17.86 2.22
C ALA A 338 -12.89 19.23 1.56
N SER A 339 -12.12 19.52 0.51
CA SER A 339 -12.36 20.71 -0.31
C SER A 339 -13.64 20.54 -1.12
N ALA A 340 -14.61 21.44 -0.94
CA ALA A 340 -15.81 21.49 -1.76
C ALA A 340 -15.52 22.32 -3.03
N GLY A 341 -15.11 21.68 -4.12
CA GLY A 341 -14.86 22.37 -5.39
C GLY A 341 -14.00 21.58 -6.36
N GLY A 342 -13.83 22.13 -7.56
CA GLY A 342 -13.13 21.48 -8.67
C GLY A 342 -14.03 20.54 -9.47
N ASP A 343 -13.43 19.91 -10.49
CA ASP A 343 -14.10 18.89 -11.29
C ASP A 343 -14.36 17.59 -10.49
N ILE A 344 -15.08 16.65 -11.08
CA ILE A 344 -15.45 15.40 -10.41
C ILE A 344 -14.24 14.59 -9.91
N VAL A 345 -13.11 14.65 -10.62
CA VAL A 345 -11.88 13.95 -10.24
C VAL A 345 -11.27 14.57 -8.99
N ALA A 346 -11.25 15.90 -8.89
CA ALA A 346 -10.78 16.61 -7.70
C ALA A 346 -11.70 16.38 -6.49
N GLN A 347 -13.01 16.36 -6.72
CA GLN A 347 -14.01 16.10 -5.67
C GLN A 347 -13.87 14.70 -5.09
N ARG A 348 -13.73 13.67 -5.95
CA ARG A 348 -13.47 12.28 -5.51
C ARG A 348 -12.17 12.19 -4.71
N ASP A 349 -11.10 12.82 -5.20
CA ASP A 349 -9.80 12.85 -4.54
C ASP A 349 -9.84 13.50 -3.15
N ALA A 350 -10.67 14.53 -2.97
CA ALA A 350 -10.84 15.23 -1.70
C ALA A 350 -11.60 14.40 -0.65
N LEU A 351 -12.34 13.37 -1.06
CA LEU A 351 -13.10 12.49 -0.16
C LEU A 351 -12.32 11.28 0.34
N ALA A 352 -11.07 11.11 -0.08
CA ALA A 352 -10.22 10.00 0.33
C ALA A 352 -8.97 10.49 1.07
N SER A 353 -8.42 9.63 1.93
CA SER A 353 -7.09 9.89 2.51
C SER A 353 -6.03 10.05 1.41
N ARG A 354 -4.93 10.76 1.69
CA ARG A 354 -4.00 11.22 0.66
C ARG A 354 -3.18 10.06 0.09
N TYR A 355 -3.12 8.95 0.80
CA TYR A 355 -2.41 7.76 0.35
C TYR A 355 -3.33 6.66 -0.21
N SER A 356 -4.66 6.86 -0.21
CA SER A 356 -5.62 5.83 -0.64
C SER A 356 -5.38 5.47 -2.11
N ALA A 357 -5.31 4.18 -2.44
CA ALA A 357 -5.20 3.74 -3.83
C ALA A 357 -6.48 4.00 -4.64
N ILE A 358 -7.63 4.07 -3.97
CA ILE A 358 -8.93 4.34 -4.58
C ILE A 358 -9.53 5.57 -3.89
N ALA A 359 -10.03 6.52 -4.68
CA ALA A 359 -10.71 7.72 -4.19
C ALA A 359 -12.18 7.74 -4.60
N GLY A 360 -13.02 8.43 -3.84
CA GLY A 360 -14.41 8.64 -4.18
C GLY A 360 -15.40 8.25 -3.07
N SER A 361 -16.66 8.17 -3.45
CA SER A 361 -17.78 7.81 -2.58
C SER A 361 -18.91 7.21 -3.41
N ARG A 362 -19.88 6.58 -2.76
CA ARG A 362 -21.06 6.04 -3.46
C ARG A 362 -21.84 7.11 -4.24
N ALA A 363 -21.87 8.35 -3.74
CA ALA A 363 -22.58 9.46 -4.38
C ALA A 363 -21.85 10.02 -5.62
N LEU A 364 -20.52 10.09 -5.58
CA LEU A 364 -19.73 10.66 -6.67
C LEU A 364 -19.14 9.61 -7.61
N GLY A 365 -19.22 8.33 -7.25
CA GLY A 365 -18.45 7.26 -7.86
C GLY A 365 -17.00 7.23 -7.36
N PHE A 366 -16.26 6.24 -7.84
CA PHE A 366 -14.88 5.94 -7.44
C PHE A 366 -13.89 6.09 -8.60
N GLN A 367 -12.61 6.23 -8.28
CA GLN A 367 -11.54 6.29 -9.27
C GLN A 367 -10.24 5.69 -8.73
N PRO A 368 -9.41 5.10 -9.60
CA PRO A 368 -8.03 4.79 -9.24
C PRO A 368 -7.24 6.08 -9.00
N ARG A 369 -6.38 6.08 -7.99
CA ARG A 369 -5.38 7.13 -7.74
C ARG A 369 -4.00 6.68 -8.26
N PRO A 370 -2.99 7.57 -8.34
CA PRO A 370 -1.66 7.20 -8.81
C PRO A 370 -1.10 5.88 -8.27
N LEU A 371 -1.17 5.66 -6.95
CA LEU A 371 -0.70 4.42 -6.30
C LEU A 371 -1.33 3.15 -6.89
N PHE A 372 -2.61 3.19 -7.31
CA PHE A 372 -3.31 2.05 -7.94
C PHE A 372 -2.54 1.50 -9.15
N HIS A 373 -1.99 2.38 -9.97
CA HIS A 373 -1.29 1.97 -11.20
C HIS A 373 0.05 1.30 -10.89
N GLY A 374 0.71 1.72 -9.80
CA GLY A 374 1.90 1.04 -9.27
C GLY A 374 1.59 -0.35 -8.75
N ILE A 375 0.49 -0.47 -7.99
CA ILE A 375 -0.02 -1.76 -7.50
C ILE A 375 -0.35 -2.69 -8.68
N ALA A 376 -1.02 -2.17 -9.71
CA ALA A 376 -1.37 -2.94 -10.90
C ALA A 376 -0.15 -3.48 -11.65
N LEU A 377 0.95 -2.71 -11.70
CA LEU A 377 2.23 -3.18 -12.25
C LEU A 377 2.80 -4.33 -11.42
N ALA A 378 2.97 -4.13 -10.12
CA ALA A 378 3.55 -5.15 -9.24
C ALA A 378 2.71 -6.44 -9.21
N GLN A 379 1.38 -6.31 -9.22
CA GLN A 379 0.47 -7.47 -9.21
C GLN A 379 0.62 -8.36 -10.46
N ARG A 380 1.23 -7.90 -11.56
CA ARG A 380 1.56 -8.77 -12.71
C ARG A 380 2.53 -9.90 -12.33
N PHE A 381 3.27 -9.77 -11.24
CA PHE A 381 4.16 -10.79 -10.72
C PHE A 381 3.45 -11.84 -9.86
N ALA A 382 2.17 -11.68 -9.52
CA ALA A 382 1.44 -12.64 -8.71
C ALA A 382 1.49 -14.05 -9.29
N GLY A 383 1.80 -15.03 -8.42
CA GLY A 383 1.99 -16.44 -8.80
C GLY A 383 3.30 -16.73 -9.54
N ALA A 384 4.06 -15.72 -9.98
CA ALA A 384 5.36 -15.90 -10.62
C ALA A 384 6.43 -16.31 -9.60
N GLN A 385 7.51 -16.92 -10.08
CA GLN A 385 8.69 -17.24 -9.28
C GLN A 385 9.78 -16.20 -9.53
N MET A 386 10.18 -15.47 -8.49
CA MET A 386 11.20 -14.42 -8.62
C MET A 386 12.51 -15.00 -9.15
N LEU A 387 13.21 -14.24 -10.00
CA LEU A 387 14.51 -14.58 -10.54
C LEU A 387 15.55 -13.58 -10.04
N PRO A 388 16.73 -14.03 -9.59
CA PRO A 388 17.82 -13.11 -9.29
C PRO A 388 18.33 -12.45 -10.57
N GLY A 389 18.98 -11.30 -10.38
CA GLY A 389 19.69 -10.62 -11.46
C GLY A 389 20.65 -9.59 -10.90
N LYS A 390 21.66 -9.24 -11.68
CA LYS A 390 22.66 -8.23 -11.33
C LYS A 390 22.32 -6.93 -12.06
N LEU A 391 22.03 -5.89 -11.29
CA LEU A 391 21.79 -4.54 -11.79
C LEU A 391 23.06 -3.69 -11.65
N ASP A 392 23.49 -3.10 -12.76
CA ASP A 392 24.32 -1.90 -12.76
C ASP A 392 23.43 -0.72 -13.14
N ALA A 393 23.14 0.14 -12.16
CA ALA A 393 22.25 1.27 -12.32
C ALA A 393 22.91 2.49 -13.00
N ALA A 394 24.23 2.45 -13.26
CA ALA A 394 24.98 3.57 -13.86
C ALA A 394 24.74 4.93 -13.16
N GLY A 395 24.64 4.89 -11.83
CA GLY A 395 24.40 6.07 -10.99
C GLY A 395 23.00 6.68 -11.08
N ALA A 396 22.03 5.97 -11.69
CA ALA A 396 20.61 6.34 -11.67
C ALA A 396 19.89 5.73 -10.45
N ASN A 397 18.80 6.35 -10.01
CA ASN A 397 17.85 5.76 -9.07
C ASN A 397 16.96 4.75 -9.80
N LEU A 398 17.55 3.61 -10.17
CA LEU A 398 16.94 2.55 -10.94
C LEU A 398 16.81 1.28 -10.10
N THR A 399 15.66 0.63 -10.15
CA THR A 399 15.48 -0.74 -9.67
C THR A 399 14.99 -1.66 -10.79
N ALA A 400 15.29 -2.95 -10.67
CA ALA A 400 14.95 -3.96 -11.65
C ALA A 400 14.57 -5.28 -10.96
N TYR A 401 13.50 -5.90 -11.42
CA TYR A 401 12.97 -7.16 -10.88
C TYR A 401 12.66 -8.12 -12.02
N ALA A 402 12.97 -9.40 -11.83
CA ALA A 402 12.63 -10.45 -12.78
C ALA A 402 11.85 -11.57 -12.12
N ALA A 403 10.99 -12.24 -12.89
CA ALA A 403 10.30 -13.46 -12.46
C ALA A 403 9.96 -14.37 -13.63
N ARG A 404 9.78 -15.66 -13.34
CA ARG A 404 9.25 -16.66 -14.27
C ARG A 404 7.79 -16.93 -13.99
N GLN A 405 6.92 -16.81 -14.99
CA GLN A 405 5.49 -17.09 -14.88
C GLN A 405 5.06 -18.03 -16.01
N GLY A 406 4.99 -19.33 -15.71
CA GLY A 406 4.80 -20.36 -16.73
C GLY A 406 5.99 -20.38 -17.70
N ASP A 407 5.68 -20.26 -18.98
CA ASP A 407 6.60 -20.16 -20.12
C ASP A 407 7.09 -18.72 -20.38
N ALA A 408 6.75 -17.76 -19.52
CA ALA A 408 7.14 -16.37 -19.69
C ALA A 408 8.18 -15.90 -18.67
N THR A 409 9.06 -15.01 -19.12
CA THR A 409 9.90 -14.17 -18.25
C THR A 409 9.28 -12.78 -18.14
N LEU A 410 9.11 -12.30 -16.92
CA LEU A 410 8.70 -10.93 -16.60
C LEU A 410 9.94 -10.14 -16.17
N VAL A 411 10.08 -8.90 -16.66
CA VAL A 411 11.06 -7.94 -16.12
C VAL A 411 10.37 -6.59 -15.90
N ALA A 412 10.41 -6.11 -14.66
CA ALA A 412 10.03 -4.74 -14.31
C ALA A 412 11.30 -3.89 -14.15
N LEU A 413 11.30 -2.71 -14.75
CA LEU A 413 12.35 -1.70 -14.65
C LEU A 413 11.71 -0.41 -14.16
N ILE A 414 12.23 0.20 -13.10
CA ILE A 414 11.61 1.37 -12.47
C ILE A 414 12.66 2.48 -12.34
N ASN A 415 12.57 3.49 -13.21
CA ASN A 415 13.40 4.67 -13.17
C ASN A 415 12.73 5.73 -12.27
N LYS A 416 13.28 5.91 -11.07
CA LYS A 416 12.77 6.85 -10.07
C LYS A 416 13.50 8.20 -10.10
N ASP A 417 14.42 8.42 -11.03
CA ASP A 417 15.10 9.71 -11.18
C ASP A 417 14.15 10.80 -11.69
N ALA A 418 14.23 11.99 -11.09
CA ALA A 418 13.47 13.15 -11.56
C ALA A 418 14.10 13.84 -12.79
N GLY A 419 15.39 13.61 -13.02
CA GLY A 419 16.20 14.40 -13.95
C GLY A 419 16.81 13.62 -15.12
N ARG A 420 16.84 12.28 -15.07
CA ARG A 420 17.69 11.49 -15.95
C ARG A 420 16.94 10.33 -16.60
N ASP A 421 16.99 10.28 -17.92
CA ASP A 421 16.53 9.11 -18.69
C ASP A 421 17.57 7.99 -18.61
N VAL A 422 17.12 6.75 -18.68
CA VAL A 422 17.97 5.56 -18.62
C VAL A 422 17.66 4.65 -19.80
N ALA A 423 18.71 4.09 -20.40
CA ALA A 423 18.59 2.96 -21.32
C ALA A 423 19.15 1.73 -20.62
N VAL A 424 18.30 0.73 -20.39
CA VAL A 424 18.68 -0.50 -19.69
C VAL A 424 18.89 -1.62 -20.70
N THR A 425 20.07 -2.20 -20.69
CA THR A 425 20.38 -3.44 -21.40
C THR A 425 20.00 -4.63 -20.52
N VAL A 426 18.91 -5.33 -20.87
CA VAL A 426 18.45 -6.54 -20.21
C VAL A 426 19.12 -7.75 -20.87
N GLY A 427 19.87 -8.54 -20.12
CA GLY A 427 20.59 -9.72 -20.61
C GLY A 427 20.15 -11.01 -19.91
N GLY A 428 20.50 -12.16 -20.49
CA GLY A 428 20.12 -13.49 -19.96
C GLY A 428 18.72 -13.94 -20.39
N LEU A 429 18.18 -13.33 -21.45
CA LEU A 429 16.94 -13.76 -22.10
C LEU A 429 17.25 -14.87 -23.13
N PRO A 430 16.29 -15.72 -23.50
CA PRO A 430 16.47 -16.59 -24.65
C PRO A 430 16.56 -15.76 -25.94
N GLY A 431 17.54 -16.10 -26.79
CA GLY A 431 17.83 -15.35 -28.01
C GLY A 431 16.66 -15.33 -28.99
N GLY A 432 16.43 -14.20 -29.65
CA GLY A 432 15.38 -14.05 -30.66
C GLY A 432 13.95 -14.02 -30.11
N THR A 433 13.75 -13.92 -28.80
CA THR A 433 12.42 -13.84 -28.19
C THR A 433 11.80 -12.46 -28.31
N HIS A 434 10.48 -12.42 -28.45
CA HIS A 434 9.69 -11.18 -28.44
C HIS A 434 9.06 -10.94 -27.07
N GLY A 435 9.09 -9.68 -26.63
CA GLY A 435 8.48 -9.23 -25.39
C GLY A 435 7.35 -8.25 -25.63
N GLU A 436 6.27 -8.37 -24.87
CA GLU A 436 5.21 -7.37 -24.79
C GLU A 436 5.61 -6.30 -23.76
N LEU A 437 5.64 -5.03 -24.17
CA LEU A 437 6.04 -3.91 -23.34
C LEU A 437 4.80 -3.17 -22.83
N MET A 438 4.74 -2.96 -21.52
CA MET A 438 3.82 -2.04 -20.85
C MET A 438 4.60 -0.92 -20.18
N ARG A 439 4.02 0.28 -20.09
CA ARG A 439 4.63 1.45 -19.44
C ARG A 439 3.73 2.00 -18.34
N LEU A 440 4.36 2.33 -17.22
CA LEU A 440 3.79 3.16 -16.16
C LEU A 440 4.40 4.56 -16.29
N HIS A 441 3.57 5.54 -16.61
CA HIS A 441 4.02 6.91 -16.91
C HIS A 441 2.99 7.96 -16.48
N ALA A 442 3.46 9.20 -16.36
CA ALA A 442 2.67 10.41 -16.18
C ALA A 442 3.49 11.62 -16.65
N PRO A 443 2.90 12.83 -16.76
CA PRO A 443 3.63 14.03 -17.18
C PRO A 443 4.81 14.42 -16.27
N ALA A 444 4.69 14.18 -14.96
CA ALA A 444 5.72 14.48 -13.95
C ALA A 444 5.52 13.64 -12.68
N LEU A 445 6.55 13.55 -11.84
CA LEU A 445 6.49 12.81 -10.57
C LEU A 445 5.42 13.32 -9.58
N ASP A 446 5.12 14.62 -9.62
CA ASP A 446 4.10 15.28 -8.80
C ASP A 446 2.71 15.32 -9.49
N SER A 447 2.54 14.63 -10.62
CA SER A 447 1.26 14.57 -11.32
C SER A 447 0.23 13.78 -10.52
N ARG A 448 -0.92 14.40 -10.22
CA ARG A 448 -2.11 13.71 -9.68
C ARG A 448 -2.92 13.00 -10.76
N ARG A 449 -2.67 13.33 -12.03
CA ARG A 449 -3.49 12.94 -13.19
C ARG A 449 -2.62 12.52 -14.36
N GLY A 450 -3.25 11.89 -15.35
CA GLY A 450 -2.55 11.36 -16.52
C GLY A 450 -1.61 10.21 -16.16
N VAL A 451 -1.83 9.58 -15.01
CA VAL A 451 -1.11 8.35 -14.63
C VAL A 451 -1.75 7.19 -15.37
N ALA A 452 -0.96 6.44 -16.11
CA ALA A 452 -1.42 5.28 -16.85
C ALA A 452 -0.43 4.12 -16.69
N PHE A 453 -0.97 2.89 -16.63
CA PHE A 453 -0.21 1.65 -16.81
C PHE A 453 -0.83 0.88 -17.97
N GLU A 454 -0.18 0.90 -19.12
CA GLU A 454 -0.79 0.49 -20.39
C GLU A 454 0.21 -0.16 -21.35
N ALA A 455 -0.31 -0.87 -22.35
CA ALA A 455 0.51 -1.46 -23.41
C ALA A 455 1.20 -0.37 -24.25
N ALA A 456 2.49 -0.56 -24.54
CA ALA A 456 3.34 0.40 -25.23
C ALA A 456 4.15 -0.23 -26.39
N GLY A 457 3.75 -1.41 -26.84
CA GLY A 457 4.30 -2.07 -28.02
C GLY A 457 5.04 -3.38 -27.72
N LYS A 458 6.00 -3.72 -28.58
CA LYS A 458 6.80 -4.94 -28.48
C LYS A 458 8.29 -4.61 -28.49
N VAL A 459 9.07 -5.44 -27.83
CA VAL A 459 10.54 -5.43 -27.88
C VAL A 459 11.04 -6.80 -28.33
N ALA A 460 12.30 -6.89 -28.77
CA ALA A 460 12.92 -8.15 -29.14
C ALA A 460 14.28 -8.28 -28.45
N ALA A 461 14.58 -9.48 -27.96
CA ALA A 461 15.93 -9.87 -27.62
C ALA A 461 16.68 -10.23 -28.92
N ASP A 462 17.93 -9.79 -29.02
CA ASP A 462 18.83 -10.19 -30.10
C ASP A 462 19.21 -11.68 -30.02
N VAL A 463 20.03 -12.14 -30.97
CA VAL A 463 20.51 -13.54 -31.01
C VAL A 463 21.36 -13.92 -29.80
N HIS A 464 21.86 -12.94 -29.04
CA HIS A 464 22.65 -13.14 -27.83
C HIS A 464 21.81 -13.04 -26.56
N GLY A 465 20.48 -12.93 -26.68
CA GLY A 465 19.60 -12.88 -25.52
C GLY A 465 19.62 -11.53 -24.79
N THR A 466 19.90 -10.46 -25.53
CA THR A 466 19.99 -9.11 -24.99
C THR A 466 18.93 -8.19 -25.60
N CYS A 467 18.29 -7.35 -24.78
CA CYS A 467 17.27 -6.40 -25.20
C CYS A 467 17.51 -5.04 -24.55
N ARG A 468 17.45 -3.95 -25.34
CA ARG A 468 17.56 -2.59 -24.82
C ARG A 468 16.19 -1.97 -24.60
N VAL A 469 15.91 -1.52 -23.38
CA VAL A 469 14.66 -0.85 -23.01
C VAL A 469 14.94 0.59 -22.59
N ALA A 470 14.30 1.55 -23.25
CA ALA A 470 14.37 2.95 -22.88
C ALA A 470 13.36 3.28 -21.76
N LEU A 471 13.83 3.94 -20.71
CA LEU A 471 13.06 4.42 -19.57
C LEU A 471 13.27 5.94 -19.41
N PRO A 472 12.28 6.76 -19.79
CA PRO A 472 12.25 8.16 -19.39
C PRO A 472 12.40 8.33 -17.87
N LYS A 473 12.91 9.48 -17.44
CA LYS A 473 12.94 9.88 -16.04
C LYS A 473 11.55 9.79 -15.41
N GLY A 474 11.49 9.30 -14.17
CA GLY A 474 10.24 9.08 -13.45
C GLY A 474 9.28 8.21 -14.24
N SER A 475 9.65 6.98 -14.59
CA SER A 475 8.77 6.07 -15.32
C SER A 475 9.12 4.61 -14.98
N ALA A 476 8.23 3.68 -15.32
CA ALA A 476 8.54 2.26 -15.26
C ALA A 476 8.09 1.52 -16.52
N ALA A 477 8.71 0.38 -16.76
CA ALA A 477 8.40 -0.55 -17.82
C ALA A 477 8.22 -1.96 -17.24
N LEU A 478 7.20 -2.67 -17.71
CA LEU A 478 7.07 -4.11 -17.53
C LEU A 478 7.18 -4.76 -18.91
N VAL A 479 8.05 -5.75 -19.04
CA VAL A 479 8.15 -6.54 -20.26
C VAL A 479 7.89 -8.00 -19.95
N ARG A 480 7.02 -8.63 -20.75
CA ARG A 480 6.72 -10.07 -20.72
C ARG A 480 7.25 -10.73 -21.99
N TRP A 481 8.30 -11.55 -21.87
CA TRP A 481 8.79 -12.40 -22.96
C TRP A 481 8.18 -13.78 -22.85
N THR A 482 7.43 -14.21 -23.86
CA THR A 482 6.89 -15.57 -23.94
C THR A 482 7.88 -16.44 -24.69
N HIS A 483 8.29 -17.55 -24.08
CA HIS A 483 9.16 -18.52 -24.74
C HIS A 483 8.31 -19.45 -25.59
N ALA A 484 8.77 -19.80 -26.79
CA ALA A 484 8.14 -20.89 -27.54
C ALA A 484 8.28 -22.17 -26.70
N ALA A 485 7.21 -22.94 -26.58
CA ALA A 485 7.28 -24.27 -25.97
C ALA A 485 8.33 -25.09 -26.74
N ALA A 486 9.37 -25.52 -26.02
CA ALA A 486 10.46 -26.32 -26.56
C ALA A 486 9.97 -27.70 -27.01
#